data_AF-X0Q2E9-F1
#
_entry.id   AF-X0Q2E9-F1
#
_cell.length_a   1.000
_cell.length_b   1.000
_cell.length_c   1.000
_cell.angle_alpha   90.00
_cell.angle_beta   90.00
_cell.angle_gamma   90.00
#
_symmetry.space_group_name_H-M   'P 1'
#
loop_
_entity.id
_entity.type
_entity.pdbx_description
1 polymer ?
#
loop_
_entity_poly.entity_id
_entity_poly.type
_entity_poly.pdbx_seq_one_letter_code
_entity_poly.pdbx_strand_id
1 'polypeptide(L)'
;MIIPRLCKSVAGLMVVLSSIGVWLIGGTAQAHVLPTTTIELDVHAAEIDAALTIPLSDLEAASGIDLGSGGQSEVYAHSSELLDYLEDHFAPTALDGRPWAVTFDELTVGSSEDLGTGIYGTLTTTAHLVPPAGADERSFDLGYDAVIHRVVTHVVMVTVRSDWSTGTIDSGREIGTVGVDSVTGDITPLTVRLDDGSAWQGFVSMVSLGITHIREGTDHQLFLLTLLLPAPLLVAARRWGGPARPVVAVRKIAAITLAFTVGHSVTLALGTIGFPVPQQTVEVLIAISILVAAVHAIVPIFVGREALIAGMFGLVHGLAFSATLTELDLTGGQLAVSLLGFNIGIELMQLAVVAVVLPPLIVLARTRIYQPVRVTAAVLAAAAAVGWVFDRAGFPNIVADVADRLADVTPYIVATLWIAAVAVAALLVRGRVVGTAGPDAFATPLDRSHNRATLRPILQELLAAKPASEWFDIVTEARLPCAPINDVRGGIEFAERIGLEPVVAVGDGEESLPGVRNLVDTQQRTRLKDGLFDVVVEASGGQCTDFAAEQSDVLEQQVVLDVDEVVTHPALSG
;
A
#
# COMPACT_ATOMS: atom_id res chain seq x y z
N MET A 1 -31.54 -73.93 24.52
CA MET A 1 -30.19 -73.94 23.92
C MET A 1 -29.65 -72.53 23.59
N ILE A 2 -30.04 -71.49 24.35
CA ILE A 2 -29.75 -70.06 24.02
C ILE A 2 -28.76 -69.41 25.00
N ILE A 3 -28.65 -69.94 26.23
CA ILE A 3 -27.79 -69.40 27.30
C ILE A 3 -26.27 -69.49 27.01
N PRO A 4 -25.71 -70.57 26.42
CA PRO A 4 -24.26 -70.67 26.23
C PRO A 4 -23.71 -69.81 25.08
N ARG A 5 -24.56 -69.34 24.15
CA ARG A 5 -24.14 -68.44 23.06
C ARG A 5 -24.01 -66.99 23.54
N LEU A 6 -24.89 -66.55 24.45
CA LEU A 6 -24.85 -65.19 25.00
C LEU A 6 -23.60 -64.96 25.87
N CYS A 7 -23.20 -65.93 26.70
CA CYS A 7 -21.98 -65.82 27.52
C CYS A 7 -20.69 -65.74 26.68
N LYS A 8 -20.62 -66.44 25.53
CA LYS A 8 -19.45 -66.36 24.63
C LYS A 8 -19.35 -65.00 23.94
N SER A 9 -20.47 -64.40 23.55
CA SER A 9 -20.50 -63.06 22.96
C SER A 9 -20.16 -61.96 23.98
N VAL A 10 -20.61 -62.09 25.23
CA VAL A 10 -20.27 -61.13 26.30
C VAL A 10 -18.80 -61.24 26.72
N ALA A 11 -18.24 -62.45 26.79
CA ALA A 11 -16.82 -62.64 27.06
C ALA A 11 -15.93 -62.09 25.93
N GLY A 12 -16.32 -62.30 24.66
CA GLY A 12 -15.63 -61.72 23.52
C GLY A 12 -15.67 -60.19 23.52
N LEU A 13 -16.82 -59.60 23.86
CA LEU A 13 -16.98 -58.15 23.98
C LEU A 13 -16.15 -57.57 25.14
N MET A 14 -16.09 -58.24 26.29
CA MET A 14 -15.23 -57.82 27.41
C MET A 14 -13.75 -57.88 27.04
N VAL A 15 -13.30 -58.92 26.33
CA VAL A 15 -11.90 -59.00 25.88
C VAL A 15 -11.59 -57.86 24.92
N VAL A 16 -12.46 -57.60 23.93
CA VAL A 16 -12.27 -56.47 22.99
C VAL A 16 -12.28 -55.11 23.71
N LEU A 17 -13.21 -54.90 24.65
CA LEU A 17 -13.27 -53.67 25.45
C LEU A 17 -12.06 -53.52 26.37
N SER A 18 -11.52 -54.62 26.90
CA SER A 18 -10.29 -54.62 27.71
C SER A 18 -9.06 -54.31 26.85
N SER A 19 -8.98 -54.84 25.63
CA SER A 19 -7.92 -54.53 24.66
C SER A 19 -7.95 -53.06 24.23
N ILE A 20 -9.14 -52.53 23.98
CA ILE A 20 -9.34 -51.11 23.67
C ILE A 20 -9.02 -50.24 24.90
N GLY A 21 -9.38 -50.69 26.11
CA GLY A 21 -9.01 -50.03 27.36
C GLY A 21 -7.49 -49.96 27.56
N VAL A 22 -6.74 -51.02 27.27
CA VAL A 22 -5.27 -51.02 27.33
C VAL A 22 -4.67 -50.08 26.27
N TRP A 23 -5.26 -49.97 25.09
CA TRP A 23 -4.87 -48.98 24.07
C TRP A 23 -5.17 -47.54 24.48
N LEU A 24 -6.27 -47.30 25.23
CA LEU A 24 -6.66 -45.97 25.70
C LEU A 24 -5.92 -45.51 26.96
N ILE A 25 -5.30 -46.44 27.71
CA ILE A 25 -4.53 -46.14 28.94
C ILE A 25 -3.02 -46.27 28.69
N GLY A 26 -2.60 -46.55 27.45
CA GLY A 26 -1.21 -46.39 27.03
C GLY A 26 -0.84 -44.92 27.09
N GLY A 27 -0.29 -44.48 28.23
CA GLY A 27 0.33 -43.17 28.33
C GLY A 27 1.32 -43.03 27.19
N THR A 28 1.29 -41.90 26.49
CA THR A 28 2.35 -41.54 25.55
C THR A 28 3.66 -41.69 26.30
N ALA A 29 4.51 -42.63 25.89
CA ALA A 29 5.90 -42.64 26.34
C ALA A 29 6.48 -41.29 25.90
N GLN A 30 6.58 -40.36 26.84
CA GLN A 30 7.29 -39.11 26.64
C GLN A 30 8.76 -39.51 26.57
N ALA A 31 9.29 -39.63 25.36
CA ALA A 31 10.72 -39.53 25.20
C ALA A 31 11.09 -38.14 25.71
N HIS A 32 11.91 -38.07 26.75
CA HIS A 32 12.48 -36.80 27.19
C HIS A 32 13.29 -36.26 26.00
N VAL A 33 12.79 -35.22 25.36
CA VAL A 33 13.60 -34.42 24.45
C VAL A 33 14.70 -33.81 25.32
N LEU A 34 15.95 -33.90 24.87
CA LEU A 34 17.07 -33.26 25.54
C LEU A 34 17.32 -31.92 24.85
N PRO A 35 17.70 -30.87 25.59
CA PRO A 35 18.18 -29.63 24.98
C PRO A 35 19.29 -29.94 23.97
N THR A 36 19.25 -29.29 22.81
CA THR A 36 20.26 -29.46 21.76
C THR A 36 20.98 -28.15 21.50
N THR A 37 22.19 -28.24 20.95
CA THR A 37 22.85 -27.06 20.39
C THR A 37 22.30 -26.80 19.01
N THR A 38 21.98 -25.55 18.70
CA THR A 38 21.69 -25.13 17.33
C THR A 38 22.82 -24.24 16.80
N ILE A 39 23.16 -24.46 15.53
CA ILE A 39 24.06 -23.62 14.75
C ILE A 39 23.26 -23.17 13.52
N GLU A 40 22.92 -21.89 13.47
CA GLU A 40 22.22 -21.28 12.35
C GLU A 40 23.21 -20.51 11.49
N LEU A 41 23.31 -20.86 10.21
CA LEU A 41 24.24 -20.24 9.26
C LEU A 41 23.54 -19.12 8.47
N ASP A 42 24.13 -17.94 8.49
CA ASP A 42 23.82 -16.82 7.59
C ASP A 42 24.95 -16.66 6.58
N VAL A 43 24.61 -16.84 5.31
CA VAL A 43 25.58 -16.95 4.24
C VAL A 43 25.71 -15.61 3.52
N HIS A 44 26.85 -14.96 3.69
CA HIS A 44 27.18 -13.69 3.06
C HIS A 44 28.03 -13.88 1.81
N ALA A 45 28.47 -12.77 1.21
CA ALA A 45 29.24 -12.79 -0.04
C ALA A 45 30.69 -13.26 0.13
N ALA A 46 31.28 -13.09 1.32
CA ALA A 46 32.69 -13.39 1.58
C ALA A 46 32.95 -14.06 2.93
N GLU A 47 31.93 -14.22 3.76
CA GLU A 47 32.00 -14.81 5.09
C GLU A 47 30.67 -15.51 5.40
N ILE A 48 30.65 -16.30 6.47
CA ILE A 48 29.45 -16.95 6.99
C ILE A 48 29.36 -16.62 8.47
N ASP A 49 28.22 -16.12 8.90
CA ASP A 49 27.94 -15.99 10.33
C ASP A 49 27.25 -17.25 10.83
N ALA A 50 27.74 -17.80 11.93
CA ALA A 50 27.14 -18.95 12.59
C ALA A 50 26.61 -18.50 13.95
N ALA A 51 25.29 -18.36 14.08
CA ALA A 51 24.64 -18.10 15.36
C ALA A 51 24.56 -19.41 16.17
N LEU A 52 25.27 -19.46 17.29
CA LEU A 52 25.30 -20.61 18.20
C LEU A 52 24.34 -20.37 19.35
N THR A 53 23.46 -21.34 19.60
CA THR A 53 22.67 -21.42 20.84
C THR A 53 23.01 -22.71 21.55
N ILE A 54 23.66 -22.62 22.71
CA ILE A 54 24.20 -23.75 23.45
C ILE A 54 23.50 -23.85 24.81
N PRO A 55 22.91 -24.99 25.20
CA PRO A 55 22.36 -25.17 26.54
C PRO A 55 23.44 -24.99 27.62
N LEU A 56 23.20 -24.08 28.58
CA LEU A 56 24.20 -23.73 29.61
C LEU A 56 24.61 -24.93 30.46
N SER A 57 23.65 -25.81 30.80
CA SER A 57 23.91 -27.00 31.61
C SER A 57 24.88 -27.96 30.92
N ASP A 58 24.76 -28.11 29.61
CA ASP A 58 25.57 -29.06 28.85
C ASP A 58 26.95 -28.46 28.55
N LEU A 59 27.01 -27.14 28.34
CA LEU A 59 28.25 -26.40 28.21
C LEU A 59 29.08 -26.43 29.49
N GLU A 60 28.46 -26.19 30.66
CA GLU A 60 29.13 -26.31 31.97
C GLU A 60 29.63 -27.75 32.19
N ALA A 61 28.80 -28.76 31.89
CA ALA A 61 29.19 -30.16 32.01
C ALA A 61 30.35 -30.56 31.09
N ALA A 62 30.43 -29.98 29.89
CA ALA A 62 31.47 -30.28 28.91
C ALA A 62 32.78 -29.50 29.17
N SER A 63 32.67 -28.19 29.43
CA SER A 63 33.81 -27.30 29.64
C SER A 63 34.44 -27.42 31.03
N GLY A 64 33.65 -27.78 32.04
CA GLY A 64 34.04 -27.78 33.44
C GLY A 64 34.18 -26.37 34.05
N ILE A 65 33.72 -25.33 33.34
CA ILE A 65 33.66 -23.96 33.84
C ILE A 65 32.39 -23.81 34.69
N ASP A 66 32.54 -23.43 35.96
CA ASP A 66 31.42 -23.22 36.90
C ASP A 66 30.67 -21.94 36.53
N LEU A 67 29.47 -22.10 35.97
CA LEU A 67 28.61 -20.99 35.55
C LEU A 67 27.58 -20.61 36.61
N GLY A 68 27.65 -21.22 37.81
CA GLY A 68 26.82 -20.88 38.96
C GLY A 68 25.32 -21.03 38.69
N SER A 69 24.61 -19.90 38.72
CA SER A 69 23.16 -19.86 38.41
C SER A 69 22.85 -19.77 36.91
N GLY A 70 23.88 -19.63 36.06
CA GLY A 70 23.74 -19.37 34.63
C GLY A 70 23.30 -17.93 34.34
N GLY A 71 23.57 -16.99 35.24
CA GLY A 71 23.22 -15.58 35.05
C GLY A 71 24.18 -14.87 34.10
N GLN A 72 23.70 -13.83 33.39
CA GLN A 72 24.51 -13.03 32.47
C GLN A 72 25.81 -12.50 33.11
N SER A 73 25.78 -12.11 34.39
CA SER A 73 26.97 -11.63 35.11
C SER A 73 28.04 -12.71 35.34
N GLU A 74 27.62 -13.97 35.51
CA GLU A 74 28.53 -15.10 35.72
C GLU A 74 29.20 -15.48 34.40
N VAL A 75 28.41 -15.55 33.31
CA VAL A 75 28.94 -15.75 31.95
C VAL A 75 29.93 -14.65 31.56
N TYR A 76 29.63 -13.38 31.88
CA TYR A 76 30.58 -12.29 31.64
C TYR A 76 31.87 -12.39 32.44
N ALA A 77 31.84 -12.98 33.64
CA ALA A 77 33.04 -13.16 34.45
C ALA A 77 34.00 -14.21 33.86
N HIS A 78 33.46 -15.21 33.14
CA HIS A 78 34.21 -16.30 32.51
C HIS A 78 34.32 -16.15 30.98
N SER A 79 34.02 -14.97 30.43
CA SER A 79 33.89 -14.79 28.97
C SER A 79 35.16 -15.15 28.19
N SER A 80 36.35 -14.80 28.70
CA SER A 80 37.61 -15.17 28.05
C SER A 80 37.85 -16.68 28.04
N GLU A 81 37.56 -17.37 29.16
CA GLU A 81 37.73 -18.82 29.28
C GLU A 81 36.75 -19.57 28.37
N LEU A 82 35.52 -19.08 28.27
CA LEU A 82 34.49 -19.63 27.39
C LEU A 82 34.83 -19.41 25.91
N LEU A 83 35.34 -18.23 25.54
CA LEU A 83 35.75 -17.94 24.17
C LEU A 83 36.95 -18.80 23.74
N ASP A 84 37.99 -18.91 24.58
CA ASP A 84 39.13 -19.80 24.32
C ASP A 84 38.66 -21.25 24.13
N TYR A 85 37.74 -21.71 24.97
CA TYR A 85 37.13 -23.04 24.84
C TYR A 85 36.36 -23.21 23.53
N LEU A 86 35.53 -22.23 23.13
CA LEU A 86 34.79 -22.30 21.88
C LEU A 86 35.71 -22.25 20.66
N GLU A 87 36.80 -21.48 20.68
CA GLU A 87 37.80 -21.44 19.62
C GLU A 87 38.48 -22.81 19.43
N ASP A 88 38.78 -23.53 20.52
CA ASP A 88 39.37 -24.88 20.46
C ASP A 88 38.38 -25.94 19.93
N HIS A 89 37.08 -25.71 20.11
CA HIS A 89 36.01 -26.67 19.83
C HIS A 89 35.13 -26.33 18.61
N PHE A 90 35.40 -25.22 17.92
CA PHE A 90 34.70 -24.80 16.72
C PHE A 90 35.70 -24.48 15.60
N ALA A 91 36.00 -25.51 14.80
CA ALA A 91 37.05 -25.50 13.80
C ALA A 91 36.50 -25.81 12.40
N PRO A 92 35.86 -24.84 11.72
CA PRO A 92 35.52 -24.98 10.31
C PRO A 92 36.78 -25.02 9.45
N THR A 93 36.79 -25.93 8.47
CA THR A 93 37.91 -26.10 7.53
C THR A 93 37.40 -26.15 6.09
N ALA A 94 38.16 -25.59 5.16
CA ALA A 94 37.93 -25.82 3.74
C ALA A 94 38.10 -27.32 3.42
N LEU A 95 37.50 -27.80 2.33
CA LEU A 95 37.61 -29.21 1.92
C LEU A 95 39.05 -29.69 1.63
N ASP A 96 40.01 -28.76 1.50
CA ASP A 96 41.43 -29.05 1.37
C ASP A 96 42.18 -29.10 2.73
N GLY A 97 41.45 -28.96 3.84
CA GLY A 97 41.94 -29.03 5.21
C GLY A 97 42.49 -27.72 5.77
N ARG A 98 42.46 -26.60 5.02
CA ARG A 98 42.89 -25.30 5.56
C ARG A 98 41.85 -24.74 6.54
N PRO A 99 42.24 -24.26 7.73
CA PRO A 99 41.31 -23.71 8.70
C PRO A 99 40.72 -22.38 8.22
N TRP A 100 39.46 -22.14 8.57
CA TRP A 100 38.82 -20.84 8.46
C TRP A 100 39.25 -19.96 9.64
N ALA A 101 39.25 -18.65 9.43
CA ALA A 101 39.39 -17.73 10.56
C ALA A 101 38.03 -17.61 11.26
N VAL A 102 38.03 -17.81 12.57
CA VAL A 102 36.83 -17.74 13.43
C VAL A 102 37.03 -16.63 14.43
N THR A 103 36.02 -15.77 14.59
CA THR A 103 35.95 -14.79 15.66
C THR A 103 34.55 -14.76 16.23
N PHE A 104 34.40 -14.56 17.52
CA PHE A 104 33.11 -14.56 18.19
C PHE A 104 32.70 -13.16 18.64
N ASP A 105 31.40 -12.91 18.57
CA ASP A 105 30.72 -11.77 19.18
C ASP A 105 30.68 -11.89 20.72
N GLU A 106 30.03 -10.90 21.35
CA GLU A 106 29.81 -10.90 22.79
C GLU A 106 28.88 -12.05 23.24
N LEU A 107 29.30 -12.75 24.30
CA LEU A 107 28.54 -13.83 24.90
C LEU A 107 27.30 -13.31 25.64
N THR A 108 26.13 -13.77 25.23
CA THR A 108 24.84 -13.40 25.84
C THR A 108 24.13 -14.62 26.42
N VAL A 109 23.30 -14.39 27.42
CA VAL A 109 22.51 -15.42 28.08
C VAL A 109 21.04 -15.23 27.73
N GLY A 110 20.46 -16.27 27.16
CA GLY A 110 19.05 -16.36 26.86
C GLY A 110 18.37 -17.47 27.64
N SER A 111 17.10 -17.67 27.30
CA SER A 111 16.34 -18.84 27.70
C SER A 111 15.60 -19.39 26.49
N SER A 112 15.62 -20.71 26.33
CA SER A 112 14.86 -21.41 25.29
C SER A 112 13.87 -22.38 25.93
N GLU A 113 12.84 -22.76 25.17
CA GLU A 113 11.86 -23.76 25.58
C GLU A 113 11.65 -24.74 24.42
N ASP A 114 12.06 -26.00 24.63
CA ASP A 114 11.71 -27.08 23.73
C ASP A 114 10.54 -27.88 24.30
N LEU A 115 9.72 -28.43 23.40
CA LEU A 115 8.57 -29.26 23.77
C LEU A 115 9.02 -30.47 24.60
N GLY A 116 8.77 -30.41 25.91
CA GLY A 116 9.05 -31.51 26.85
C GLY A 116 10.32 -31.34 27.68
N THR A 117 11.15 -30.31 27.46
CA THR A 117 12.30 -29.96 28.31
C THR A 117 11.97 -28.92 29.38
N GLY A 118 10.97 -28.07 29.10
CA GLY A 118 10.70 -26.86 29.90
C GLY A 118 11.68 -25.74 29.53
N ILE A 119 11.62 -24.62 30.26
CA ILE A 119 12.50 -23.48 30.00
C ILE A 119 13.90 -23.80 30.55
N TYR A 120 14.93 -23.65 29.72
CA TYR A 120 16.34 -23.83 30.10
C TYR A 120 17.18 -22.63 29.65
N GLY A 121 18.29 -22.38 30.35
CA GLY A 121 19.23 -21.31 30.03
C GLY A 121 20.11 -21.66 28.83
N THR A 122 20.37 -20.68 27.96
CA THR A 122 21.22 -20.83 26.79
C THR A 122 22.31 -19.78 26.75
N LEU A 123 23.51 -20.18 26.33
CA LEU A 123 24.54 -19.28 25.86
C LEU A 123 24.30 -19.00 24.37
N THR A 124 24.23 -17.73 24.00
CA THR A 124 24.07 -17.27 22.62
C THR A 124 25.26 -16.41 22.20
N THR A 125 25.81 -16.71 21.02
CA THR A 125 26.89 -15.92 20.41
C THR A 125 26.88 -16.12 18.89
N THR A 126 27.36 -15.15 18.15
CA THR A 126 27.62 -15.28 16.71
C THR A 126 29.11 -15.55 16.50
N ALA A 127 29.44 -16.48 15.62
CA ALA A 127 30.79 -16.72 15.16
C ALA A 127 30.92 -16.31 13.69
N HIS A 128 31.82 -15.37 13.40
CA HIS A 128 32.13 -14.94 12.05
C HIS A 128 33.19 -15.86 11.44
N LEU A 129 32.83 -16.51 10.34
CA LEU A 129 33.64 -17.52 9.67
C LEU A 129 34.16 -16.96 8.34
N VAL A 130 35.46 -16.69 8.28
CA VAL A 130 36.10 -16.17 7.06
C VAL A 130 36.92 -17.28 6.38
N PRO A 131 36.58 -17.66 5.14
CA PRO A 131 37.28 -18.71 4.41
C PRO A 131 38.72 -18.28 4.06
N PRO A 132 39.68 -19.23 4.02
CA PRO A 132 41.03 -18.93 3.57
C PRO A 132 41.03 -18.55 2.09
N ALA A 133 41.94 -17.64 1.69
CA ALA A 133 41.98 -17.13 0.33
C ALA A 133 42.00 -18.25 -0.73
N GLY A 134 41.06 -18.18 -1.68
CA GLY A 134 40.91 -19.13 -2.78
C GLY A 134 40.29 -20.48 -2.41
N ALA A 135 39.78 -20.66 -1.19
CA ALA A 135 38.86 -21.76 -0.88
C ALA A 135 37.44 -21.43 -1.34
N ASP A 136 36.63 -22.47 -1.54
CA ASP A 136 35.19 -22.34 -1.79
C ASP A 136 34.48 -22.05 -0.47
N GLU A 137 33.82 -20.90 -0.39
CA GLU A 137 33.04 -20.47 0.77
C GLU A 137 31.73 -21.25 0.93
N ARG A 138 31.24 -21.94 -0.11
CA ARG A 138 29.96 -22.66 -0.10
C ARG A 138 30.10 -24.15 0.20
N SER A 139 31.34 -24.66 0.23
CA SER A 139 31.65 -26.06 0.53
C SER A 139 32.77 -26.17 1.56
N PHE A 140 32.45 -26.63 2.76
CA PHE A 140 33.40 -26.73 3.87
C PHE A 140 33.01 -27.84 4.84
N ASP A 141 33.96 -28.26 5.67
CA ASP A 141 33.72 -29.17 6.78
C ASP A 141 33.57 -28.35 8.06
N LEU A 142 32.39 -28.44 8.69
CA LEU A 142 32.07 -27.77 9.94
C LEU A 142 32.46 -28.68 11.11
N GLY A 143 33.64 -28.44 11.66
CA GLY A 143 34.08 -29.07 12.91
C GLY A 143 33.45 -28.37 14.11
N TYR A 144 32.65 -29.09 14.89
CA TYR A 144 32.13 -28.61 16.17
C TYR A 144 32.02 -29.78 17.15
N ASP A 145 32.63 -29.66 18.32
CA ASP A 145 32.54 -30.70 19.37
C ASP A 145 32.40 -30.17 20.81
N ALA A 146 32.11 -28.88 20.97
CA ALA A 146 32.14 -28.17 22.26
C ALA A 146 31.27 -28.78 23.36
N VAL A 147 30.23 -29.55 23.03
CA VAL A 147 29.42 -30.27 24.03
C VAL A 147 29.54 -31.79 23.86
N ILE A 148 29.48 -32.26 22.61
CA ILE A 148 29.43 -33.68 22.26
C ILE A 148 30.70 -34.47 22.64
N HIS A 149 31.85 -33.81 22.82
CA HIS A 149 33.08 -34.48 23.26
C HIS A 149 33.02 -35.01 24.70
N ARG A 150 32.07 -34.53 25.53
CA ARG A 150 31.78 -35.06 26.87
C ARG A 150 30.37 -35.63 26.99
N VAL A 151 29.38 -34.99 26.35
CA VAL A 151 27.98 -35.37 26.41
C VAL A 151 27.62 -36.15 25.14
N VAL A 152 27.91 -37.46 25.14
CA VAL A 152 27.77 -38.33 23.95
C VAL A 152 26.34 -38.46 23.41
N THR A 153 25.32 -38.14 24.21
CA THR A 153 23.91 -38.12 23.79
C THR A 153 23.47 -36.79 23.18
N HIS A 154 24.34 -35.77 23.23
CA HIS A 154 24.05 -34.45 22.70
C HIS A 154 24.04 -34.48 21.18
N VAL A 155 23.14 -33.70 20.59
CA VAL A 155 23.04 -33.54 19.14
C VAL A 155 23.12 -32.06 18.84
N VAL A 156 23.85 -31.74 17.79
CA VAL A 156 24.02 -30.38 17.29
C VAL A 156 23.28 -30.30 15.97
N MET A 157 22.30 -29.41 15.88
CA MET A 157 21.52 -29.21 14.68
C MET A 157 22.09 -28.02 13.90
N VAL A 158 22.41 -28.24 12.63
CA VAL A 158 22.96 -27.21 11.75
C VAL A 158 21.94 -26.86 10.69
N THR A 159 21.57 -25.59 10.63
CA THR A 159 20.58 -25.06 9.67
C THR A 159 21.14 -23.86 8.94
N VAL A 160 20.58 -23.54 7.76
CA VAL A 160 20.81 -22.26 7.08
C VAL A 160 19.60 -21.39 7.33
N ARG A 161 19.82 -20.30 8.06
CA ARG A 161 18.79 -19.30 8.34
C ARG A 161 18.60 -18.38 7.15
N SER A 162 19.69 -17.83 6.62
CA SER A 162 19.67 -16.94 5.45
C SER A 162 20.77 -17.28 4.44
N ASP A 163 20.42 -17.18 3.16
CA ASP A 163 21.33 -17.25 2.03
C ASP A 163 20.67 -16.53 0.84
N TRP A 164 21.07 -15.28 0.65
CA TRP A 164 20.52 -14.43 -0.39
C TRP A 164 20.66 -15.06 -1.79
N SER A 165 21.76 -15.78 -2.03
CA SER A 165 22.09 -16.29 -3.36
C SER A 165 21.15 -17.42 -3.81
N THR A 166 20.68 -18.25 -2.87
CA THR A 166 19.68 -19.30 -3.12
C THR A 166 18.25 -18.81 -2.91
N GLY A 167 18.09 -17.58 -2.42
CA GLY A 167 16.80 -16.98 -2.08
C GLY A 167 16.22 -17.49 -0.76
N THR A 168 17.03 -18.12 0.08
CA THR A 168 16.67 -18.60 1.43
C THR A 168 16.70 -17.40 2.37
N ILE A 169 15.57 -17.01 2.97
CA ILE A 169 15.49 -15.91 3.93
C ILE A 169 14.59 -16.38 5.08
N ASP A 170 15.14 -16.42 6.28
CA ASP A 170 14.43 -16.78 7.52
C ASP A 170 13.58 -18.05 7.41
N SER A 171 14.20 -19.13 6.92
CA SER A 171 13.48 -20.40 6.64
C SER A 171 14.03 -21.63 7.36
N GLY A 172 15.12 -21.47 8.13
CA GLY A 172 15.68 -22.51 9.00
C GLY A 172 15.95 -23.85 8.31
N ARG A 173 16.48 -23.82 7.08
CA ARG A 173 16.68 -25.03 6.27
C ARG A 173 17.72 -25.93 6.91
N GLU A 174 17.32 -27.10 7.39
CA GLU A 174 18.24 -28.07 7.99
C GLU A 174 19.27 -28.59 6.96
N ILE A 175 20.54 -28.51 7.32
CA ILE A 175 21.67 -29.08 6.55
C ILE A 175 21.99 -30.47 7.06
N GLY A 176 21.97 -30.64 8.39
CA GLY A 176 22.18 -31.91 9.04
C GLY A 176 22.51 -31.75 10.52
N THR A 177 23.01 -32.83 11.10
CA THR A 177 23.33 -32.89 12.52
C THR A 177 24.77 -33.33 12.75
N VAL A 178 25.45 -32.72 13.73
CA VAL A 178 26.71 -33.22 14.27
C VAL A 178 26.41 -33.99 15.56
N GLY A 179 27.00 -35.17 15.69
CA GLY A 179 26.85 -36.02 16.86
C GLY A 179 27.88 -37.15 16.84
N VAL A 180 27.95 -37.91 17.93
CA VAL A 180 28.84 -39.07 18.02
C VAL A 180 28.30 -40.19 17.13
N ASP A 181 29.14 -40.73 16.24
CA ASP A 181 28.77 -41.90 15.45
C ASP A 181 28.57 -43.11 16.38
N SER A 182 27.36 -43.66 16.38
CA SER A 182 26.98 -44.78 17.25
C SER A 182 27.78 -46.08 17.02
N VAL A 183 28.47 -46.21 15.88
CA VAL A 183 29.26 -47.37 15.48
C VAL A 183 30.73 -47.16 15.76
N THR A 184 31.31 -46.03 15.34
CA THR A 184 32.76 -45.77 15.50
C THR A 184 33.11 -45.10 16.82
N GLY A 185 32.16 -44.36 17.42
CA GLY A 185 32.39 -43.51 18.58
C GLY A 185 33.15 -42.21 18.27
N ASP A 186 33.41 -41.95 16.99
CA ASP A 186 34.09 -40.73 16.54
C ASP A 186 33.10 -39.59 16.34
N ILE A 187 33.59 -38.36 16.47
CA ILE A 187 32.88 -37.14 16.10
C ILE A 187 33.40 -36.72 14.73
N THR A 188 32.56 -36.84 13.71
CA THR A 188 32.91 -36.44 12.35
C THR A 188 32.44 -35.02 12.07
N PRO A 189 33.26 -34.17 11.44
CA PRO A 189 32.82 -32.87 10.96
C PRO A 189 31.63 -33.02 9.99
N LEU A 190 30.69 -32.08 10.03
CA LEU A 190 29.60 -32.05 9.06
C LEU A 190 30.09 -31.38 7.78
N THR A 191 30.14 -32.12 6.67
CA THR A 191 30.40 -31.53 5.36
C THR A 191 29.19 -30.70 4.92
N VAL A 192 29.31 -29.38 5.01
CA VAL A 192 28.32 -28.42 4.53
C VAL A 192 28.55 -28.20 3.04
N ARG A 193 27.50 -28.44 2.24
CA ARG A 193 27.46 -28.08 0.82
C ARG A 193 26.20 -27.25 0.58
N LEU A 194 26.39 -25.98 0.34
CA LEU A 194 25.31 -25.07 -0.01
C LEU A 194 25.02 -25.18 -1.51
N ASP A 195 23.76 -25.04 -1.91
CA ASP A 195 23.37 -25.07 -3.31
C ASP A 195 24.02 -23.90 -4.08
N ASP A 196 24.23 -24.06 -5.39
CA ASP A 196 24.67 -22.95 -6.23
C ASP A 196 23.58 -21.86 -6.26
N GLY A 197 23.96 -20.65 -5.85
CA GLY A 197 23.07 -19.48 -5.88
C GLY A 197 23.17 -18.68 -7.18
N SER A 198 22.18 -17.81 -7.42
CA SER A 198 22.25 -16.82 -8.51
C SER A 198 21.63 -15.48 -8.11
N ALA A 199 22.15 -14.40 -8.69
CA ALA A 199 21.59 -13.07 -8.46
C ALA A 199 20.10 -12.95 -8.84
N TRP A 200 19.64 -13.78 -9.79
CA TRP A 200 18.23 -13.85 -10.15
C TRP A 200 17.36 -14.49 -9.06
N GLN A 201 17.82 -15.57 -8.44
CA GLN A 201 17.11 -16.20 -7.32
C GLN A 201 17.04 -15.26 -6.12
N GLY A 202 18.15 -14.60 -5.76
CA GLY A 202 18.14 -13.57 -4.72
C GLY A 202 17.18 -12.42 -5.04
N PHE A 203 17.20 -11.91 -6.27
CA PHE A 203 16.23 -10.89 -6.70
C PHE A 203 14.76 -11.35 -6.58
N VAL A 204 14.43 -12.56 -7.05
CA VAL A 204 13.07 -13.11 -6.97
C VAL A 204 12.64 -13.33 -5.52
N SER A 205 13.54 -13.80 -4.66
CA SER A 205 13.28 -13.94 -3.23
C SER A 205 12.98 -12.59 -2.58
N MET A 206 13.74 -11.54 -2.91
CA MET A 206 13.47 -10.19 -2.44
C MET A 206 12.12 -9.65 -2.93
N VAL A 207 11.73 -9.94 -4.18
CA VAL A 207 10.37 -9.63 -4.68
C VAL A 207 9.31 -10.38 -3.87
N SER A 208 9.52 -11.66 -3.57
CA SER A 208 8.60 -12.46 -2.76
C SER A 208 8.49 -11.91 -1.34
N LEU A 209 9.61 -11.55 -0.71
CA LEU A 209 9.67 -10.93 0.60
C LEU A 209 8.87 -9.61 0.64
N GLY A 210 8.99 -8.77 -0.39
CA GLY A 210 8.18 -7.54 -0.52
C GLY A 210 6.67 -7.81 -0.66
N ILE A 211 6.28 -8.88 -1.36
CA ILE A 211 4.88 -9.30 -1.47
C ILE A 211 4.35 -9.78 -0.11
N THR A 212 5.11 -10.63 0.56
CA THR A 212 4.76 -11.20 1.87
C THR A 212 4.67 -10.11 2.93
N HIS A 213 5.59 -9.14 2.94
CA HIS A 213 5.57 -8.00 3.84
C HIS A 213 4.23 -7.24 3.83
N ILE A 214 3.70 -6.90 2.64
CA ILE A 214 2.39 -6.24 2.52
C ILE A 214 1.21 -7.19 2.83
N ARG A 215 1.39 -8.49 2.63
CA ARG A 215 0.36 -9.50 2.93
C ARG A 215 0.21 -9.74 4.43
N GLU A 216 1.30 -9.70 5.19
CA GLU A 216 1.29 -10.03 6.62
C GLU A 216 1.11 -8.79 7.51
N GLY A 217 1.52 -7.61 7.04
CA GLY A 217 1.30 -6.35 7.76
C GLY A 217 -0.17 -5.92 7.79
N THR A 218 -0.86 -6.17 8.90
CA THR A 218 -2.26 -5.74 9.14
C THR A 218 -2.44 -4.22 9.03
N ASP A 219 -1.47 -3.47 9.54
CA ASP A 219 -1.36 -2.02 9.45
C ASP A 219 -1.24 -1.53 7.99
N HIS A 220 -0.39 -2.17 7.19
CA HIS A 220 -0.18 -1.86 5.77
C HIS A 220 -1.43 -2.15 4.94
N GLN A 221 -2.10 -3.27 5.21
CA GLN A 221 -3.37 -3.61 4.57
C GLN A 221 -4.45 -2.59 4.91
N LEU A 222 -4.64 -2.28 6.19
CA LEU A 222 -5.67 -1.33 6.62
C LEU A 222 -5.39 0.07 6.09
N PHE A 223 -4.13 0.51 6.06
CA PHE A 223 -3.70 1.74 5.43
C PHE A 223 -4.13 1.81 3.95
N LEU A 224 -3.76 0.80 3.15
CA LEU A 224 -4.07 0.75 1.72
C LEU A 224 -5.58 0.71 1.45
N LEU A 225 -6.31 -0.13 2.20
CA LEU A 225 -7.78 -0.22 2.10
C LEU A 225 -8.43 1.13 2.42
N THR A 226 -7.92 1.83 3.44
CA THR A 226 -8.43 3.14 3.84
C THR A 226 -8.19 4.21 2.78
N LEU A 227 -7.02 4.20 2.11
CA LEU A 227 -6.74 5.10 0.98
C LEU A 227 -7.61 4.82 -0.26
N LEU A 228 -8.07 3.57 -0.43
CA LEU A 228 -8.97 3.18 -1.51
C LEU A 228 -10.42 3.67 -1.32
N LEU A 229 -10.87 3.85 -0.09
CA LEU A 229 -12.23 4.31 0.24
C LEU A 229 -12.63 5.64 -0.44
N PRO A 230 -11.83 6.70 -0.47
CA PRO A 230 -12.16 7.92 -1.20
C PRO A 230 -11.79 7.89 -2.69
N ALA A 231 -11.04 6.88 -3.16
CA ALA A 231 -10.51 6.80 -4.53
C ALA A 231 -11.53 6.99 -5.66
N PRO A 232 -12.75 6.40 -5.60
CA PRO A 232 -13.71 6.52 -6.69
C PRO A 232 -14.50 7.83 -6.67
N LEU A 233 -14.14 8.81 -5.82
CA LEU A 233 -14.91 10.05 -5.64
C LEU A 233 -14.13 11.28 -6.10
N LEU A 234 -14.87 12.25 -6.66
CA LEU A 234 -14.37 13.60 -6.90
C LEU A 234 -14.58 14.46 -5.66
N VAL A 235 -13.84 15.56 -5.57
CA VAL A 235 -14.05 16.56 -4.52
C VAL A 235 -14.84 17.73 -5.09
N ALA A 236 -15.89 18.15 -4.38
CA ALA A 236 -16.64 19.37 -4.65
C ALA A 236 -16.86 20.12 -3.33
N ALA A 237 -16.50 21.41 -3.28
CA ALA A 237 -16.70 22.27 -2.10
C ALA A 237 -16.18 21.67 -0.77
N ARG A 238 -14.96 21.11 -0.77
CA ARG A 238 -14.34 20.41 0.38
C ARG A 238 -15.16 19.24 0.94
N ARG A 239 -16.03 18.65 0.11
CA ARG A 239 -16.77 17.43 0.43
C ARG A 239 -16.52 16.40 -0.67
N TRP A 240 -16.59 15.14 -0.28
CA TRP A 240 -16.63 14.04 -1.24
C TRP A 240 -17.91 14.14 -2.07
N GLY A 241 -17.75 14.38 -3.37
CA GLY A 241 -18.81 14.60 -4.35
C GLY A 241 -19.14 13.33 -5.13
N GLY A 242 -19.55 13.51 -6.39
CA GLY A 242 -19.97 12.41 -7.26
C GLY A 242 -18.85 11.44 -7.67
N PRO A 243 -19.20 10.30 -8.28
CA PRO A 243 -18.24 9.28 -8.69
C PRO A 243 -17.30 9.81 -9.79
N ALA A 244 -16.01 9.53 -9.65
CA ALA A 244 -15.00 9.78 -10.66
C ALA A 244 -15.13 8.76 -11.81
N ARG A 245 -14.56 9.11 -12.98
CA ARG A 245 -14.40 8.15 -14.07
C ARG A 245 -13.41 7.05 -13.62
N PRO A 246 -13.65 5.76 -13.95
CA PRO A 246 -12.77 4.66 -13.52
C PRO A 246 -11.29 4.91 -13.84
N VAL A 247 -10.98 5.40 -15.04
CA VAL A 247 -9.62 5.73 -15.47
C VAL A 247 -8.97 6.79 -14.58
N VAL A 248 -9.75 7.78 -14.12
CA VAL A 248 -9.25 8.83 -13.21
C VAL A 248 -8.96 8.24 -11.83
N ALA A 249 -9.83 7.38 -11.31
CA ALA A 249 -9.63 6.71 -10.02
C ALA A 249 -8.38 5.82 -10.04
N VAL A 250 -8.21 5.00 -11.09
CA VAL A 250 -7.03 4.14 -11.29
C VAL A 250 -5.76 4.97 -11.38
N ARG A 251 -5.73 6.01 -12.23
CA ARG A 251 -4.54 6.88 -12.36
C ARG A 251 -4.18 7.58 -11.06
N LYS A 252 -5.19 8.02 -10.30
CA LYS A 252 -4.99 8.67 -9.00
C LYS A 252 -4.36 7.68 -8.01
N ILE A 253 -4.89 6.47 -7.91
CA ILE A 253 -4.37 5.47 -6.98
C ILE A 253 -2.99 4.97 -7.38
N ALA A 254 -2.73 4.72 -8.67
CA ALA A 254 -1.41 4.34 -9.14
C ALA A 254 -0.35 5.42 -8.84
N ALA A 255 -0.71 6.71 -8.93
CA ALA A 255 0.20 7.79 -8.55
C ALA A 255 0.44 7.84 -7.03
N ILE A 256 -0.55 7.46 -6.23
CA ILE A 256 -0.45 7.40 -4.76
C ILE A 256 0.41 6.22 -4.33
N THR A 257 0.18 5.00 -4.87
CA THR A 257 0.98 3.81 -4.56
C THR A 257 2.43 4.01 -4.96
N LEU A 258 2.67 4.48 -6.19
CA LEU A 258 4.02 4.77 -6.66
C LEU A 258 4.74 5.80 -5.79
N ALA A 259 4.06 6.88 -5.39
CA ALA A 259 4.67 7.88 -4.53
C ALA A 259 4.99 7.32 -3.13
N PHE A 260 4.11 6.49 -2.57
CA PHE A 260 4.37 5.76 -1.32
C PHE A 260 5.59 4.87 -1.47
N THR A 261 5.65 4.04 -2.52
CA THR A 261 6.78 3.12 -2.79
C THR A 261 8.07 3.90 -2.95
N VAL A 262 8.08 5.04 -3.65
CA VAL A 262 9.28 5.89 -3.78
C VAL A 262 9.74 6.42 -2.42
N GLY A 263 8.83 6.92 -1.58
CA GLY A 263 9.18 7.37 -0.22
C GLY A 263 9.70 6.22 0.65
N HIS A 264 9.04 5.06 0.55
CA HIS A 264 9.45 3.83 1.22
C HIS A 264 10.88 3.44 0.83
N SER A 265 11.19 3.38 -0.47
CA SER A 265 12.53 3.06 -0.97
C SER A 265 13.62 3.97 -0.40
N VAL A 266 13.36 5.28 -0.32
CA VAL A 266 14.36 6.25 0.17
C VAL A 266 14.73 5.97 1.62
N THR A 267 13.74 5.77 2.48
CA THR A 267 14.01 5.57 3.92
C THR A 267 14.44 4.17 4.26
N LEU A 268 14.00 3.17 3.50
CA LEU A 268 14.54 1.82 3.60
C LEU A 268 16.05 1.84 3.32
N ALA A 269 16.47 2.46 2.21
CA ALA A 269 17.88 2.60 1.87
C ALA A 269 18.68 3.39 2.93
N LEU A 270 18.11 4.48 3.47
CA LEU A 270 18.76 5.26 4.53
C LEU A 270 18.85 4.49 5.85
N GLY A 271 17.81 3.75 6.21
CA GLY A 271 17.78 2.92 7.41
C GLY A 271 18.81 1.81 7.33
N THR A 272 18.94 1.15 6.18
CA THR A 272 19.94 0.09 5.97
C THR A 272 21.39 0.58 6.06
N ILE A 273 21.65 1.85 5.73
CA ILE A 273 23.01 2.45 5.81
C ILE A 273 23.29 2.98 7.23
N GLY A 274 22.38 2.79 8.19
CA GLY A 274 22.65 3.02 9.61
C GLY A 274 22.17 4.37 10.13
N PHE A 275 21.01 4.87 9.70
CA PHE A 275 20.33 5.94 10.44
C PHE A 275 19.39 5.33 11.50
N PRO A 276 19.81 5.17 12.76
CA PRO A 276 19.00 4.52 13.78
C PRO A 276 17.82 5.41 14.16
N VAL A 277 16.61 4.88 13.98
CA VAL A 277 15.38 5.49 14.49
C VAL A 277 14.76 4.51 15.47
N PRO A 278 14.36 4.95 16.69
CA PRO A 278 13.72 4.06 17.64
C PRO A 278 12.48 3.41 17.01
N GLN A 279 12.48 2.08 16.93
CA GLN A 279 11.43 1.30 16.27
C GLN A 279 10.03 1.67 16.80
N GLN A 280 9.91 1.83 18.12
CA GLN A 280 8.69 2.27 18.78
C GLN A 280 8.13 3.58 18.19
N THR A 281 8.99 4.54 17.85
CA THR A 281 8.57 5.81 17.25
C THR A 281 8.03 5.60 15.84
N VAL A 282 8.69 4.75 15.05
CA VAL A 282 8.28 4.45 13.68
C VAL A 282 6.91 3.78 13.67
N GLU A 283 6.70 2.79 14.53
CA GLU A 283 5.43 2.05 14.63
C GLU A 283 4.26 2.96 15.06
N VAL A 284 4.49 3.86 16.03
CA VAL A 284 3.48 4.87 16.42
C VAL A 284 3.17 5.81 15.25
N LEU A 285 4.17 6.25 14.49
CA LEU A 285 3.96 7.13 13.33
C LEU A 285 3.22 6.42 12.18
N ILE A 286 3.44 5.11 11.99
CA ILE A 286 2.65 4.28 11.06
C ILE A 286 1.19 4.26 11.49
N ALA A 287 0.89 3.99 12.76
CA ALA A 287 -0.49 4.01 13.25
C ALA A 287 -1.16 5.40 13.08
N ILE A 288 -0.40 6.49 13.29
CA ILE A 288 -0.86 7.85 13.01
C ILE A 288 -1.14 8.08 11.52
N SER A 289 -0.35 7.50 10.61
CA SER A 289 -0.58 7.63 9.16
C SER A 289 -1.94 7.05 8.75
N ILE A 290 -2.33 5.90 9.34
CA ILE A 290 -3.63 5.25 9.14
C ILE A 290 -4.75 6.14 9.66
N LEU A 291 -4.58 6.73 10.85
CA LEU A 291 -5.56 7.66 11.42
C LEU A 291 -5.77 8.87 10.48
N VAL A 292 -4.70 9.44 9.94
CA VAL A 292 -4.79 10.55 8.98
C VAL A 292 -5.46 10.12 7.68
N ALA A 293 -5.17 8.93 7.17
CA ALA A 293 -5.85 8.37 5.99
C ALA A 293 -7.35 8.16 6.24
N ALA A 294 -7.73 7.68 7.43
CA ALA A 294 -9.11 7.48 7.84
C ALA A 294 -9.86 8.83 7.93
N VAL A 295 -9.25 9.85 8.54
CA VAL A 295 -9.79 11.21 8.55
C VAL A 295 -9.98 11.72 7.12
N HIS A 296 -9.01 11.49 6.22
CA HIS A 296 -9.14 11.85 4.81
C HIS A 296 -10.32 11.15 4.12
N ALA A 297 -10.53 9.86 4.39
CA ALA A 297 -11.66 9.10 3.86
C ALA A 297 -13.03 9.65 4.33
N ILE A 298 -13.09 10.30 5.51
CA ILE A 298 -14.31 10.97 6.00
C ILE A 298 -14.42 12.38 5.39
N VAL A 299 -13.36 13.18 5.48
CA VAL A 299 -13.30 14.58 5.03
C VAL A 299 -12.05 14.81 4.18
N PRO A 300 -12.18 15.38 2.96
CA PRO A 300 -11.04 15.55 2.05
C PRO A 300 -10.07 16.64 2.54
N ILE A 301 -9.08 16.27 3.36
CA ILE A 301 -8.14 17.21 4.01
C ILE A 301 -6.94 17.63 3.14
N PHE A 302 -6.56 16.86 2.11
CA PHE A 302 -5.35 17.11 1.32
C PHE A 302 -5.54 16.92 -0.19
N VAL A 303 -6.62 17.47 -0.72
CA VAL A 303 -7.01 17.37 -2.13
C VAL A 303 -5.93 17.89 -3.06
N GLY A 304 -5.53 17.08 -4.03
CA GLY A 304 -4.47 17.39 -5.00
C GLY A 304 -3.05 17.16 -4.47
N ARG A 305 -2.89 16.79 -3.20
CA ARG A 305 -1.59 16.49 -2.56
C ARG A 305 -1.52 15.06 -2.04
N GLU A 306 -2.45 14.20 -2.46
CA GLU A 306 -2.54 12.82 -1.99
C GLU A 306 -1.24 12.04 -2.25
N ALA A 307 -0.68 12.14 -3.45
CA ALA A 307 0.58 11.46 -3.80
C ALA A 307 1.77 11.96 -2.95
N LEU A 308 1.87 13.28 -2.71
CA LEU A 308 2.92 13.85 -1.86
C LEU A 308 2.82 13.31 -0.43
N ILE A 309 1.62 13.26 0.13
CA ILE A 309 1.40 12.78 1.50
C ILE A 309 1.60 11.28 1.60
N ALA A 310 1.17 10.52 0.59
CA ALA A 310 1.46 9.10 0.51
C ALA A 310 2.97 8.85 0.44
N GLY A 311 3.73 9.66 -0.29
CA GLY A 311 5.20 9.61 -0.26
C GLY A 311 5.77 9.90 1.12
N MET A 312 5.25 10.90 1.84
CA MET A 312 5.66 11.15 3.24
C MET A 312 5.34 10.00 4.18
N PHE A 313 4.18 9.35 4.01
CA PHE A 313 3.87 8.13 4.76
C PHE A 313 4.81 6.99 4.36
N GLY A 314 5.11 6.83 3.07
CA GLY A 314 6.12 5.89 2.59
C GLY A 314 7.46 6.07 3.31
N LEU A 315 7.94 7.31 3.49
CA LEU A 315 9.17 7.59 4.25
C LEU A 315 9.11 7.03 5.69
N VAL A 316 7.96 7.10 6.36
CA VAL A 316 7.84 6.55 7.71
C VAL A 316 7.86 5.02 7.67
N HIS A 317 7.08 4.43 6.76
CA HIS A 317 6.93 2.98 6.67
C HIS A 317 8.25 2.28 6.29
N GLY A 318 9.08 2.88 5.42
CA GLY A 318 10.35 2.30 5.00
C GLY A 318 11.37 2.10 6.13
N LEU A 319 11.25 2.88 7.22
CA LEU A 319 12.11 2.73 8.40
C LEU A 319 11.76 1.49 9.24
N ALA A 320 10.53 0.98 9.16
CA ALA A 320 10.13 -0.18 9.98
C ALA A 320 10.79 -1.47 9.50
N PHE A 321 11.01 -1.61 8.19
CA PHE A 321 11.60 -2.80 7.59
C PHE A 321 13.12 -2.72 7.41
N SER A 322 13.75 -1.59 7.71
CA SER A 322 15.20 -1.45 7.50
C SER A 322 16.01 -2.37 8.41
N ALA A 323 15.52 -2.68 9.62
CA ALA A 323 16.20 -3.61 10.54
C ALA A 323 16.37 -5.01 9.94
N THR A 324 15.30 -5.58 9.37
CA THR A 324 15.33 -6.89 8.70
C THR A 324 16.30 -6.92 7.52
N LEU A 325 16.42 -5.83 6.76
CA LEU A 325 17.40 -5.75 5.67
C LEU A 325 18.84 -5.57 6.17
N THR A 326 19.04 -4.89 7.29
CA THR A 326 20.36 -4.78 7.94
C THR A 326 20.83 -6.13 8.45
N GLU A 327 19.94 -6.99 8.95
CA GLU A 327 20.26 -8.36 9.38
C GLU A 327 20.76 -9.26 8.24
N LEU A 328 20.39 -8.98 6.99
CA LEU A 328 20.88 -9.71 5.82
C LEU A 328 22.30 -9.31 5.37
N ASP A 329 22.90 -8.32 6.04
CA ASP A 329 24.24 -7.76 5.80
C ASP A 329 24.64 -7.60 4.31
N LEU A 330 23.69 -7.10 3.51
CA LEU A 330 23.89 -6.98 2.07
C LEU A 330 24.81 -5.80 1.75
N THR A 331 25.84 -6.05 0.92
CA THR A 331 26.80 -5.02 0.52
C THR A 331 26.70 -4.62 -0.95
N GLY A 332 26.99 -3.35 -1.24
CA GLY A 332 27.17 -2.80 -2.59
C GLY A 332 26.03 -3.12 -3.58
N GLY A 333 26.33 -3.95 -4.59
CA GLY A 333 25.39 -4.29 -5.66
C GLY A 333 24.25 -5.22 -5.20
N GLN A 334 24.50 -6.12 -4.25
CA GLN A 334 23.47 -7.02 -3.72
C GLN A 334 22.40 -6.24 -2.97
N LEU A 335 22.80 -5.24 -2.16
CA LEU A 335 21.87 -4.33 -1.50
C LEU A 335 20.99 -3.59 -2.51
N ALA A 336 21.59 -3.02 -3.56
CA ALA A 336 20.84 -2.27 -4.58
C ALA A 336 19.81 -3.15 -5.32
N VAL A 337 20.20 -4.37 -5.73
CA VAL A 337 19.29 -5.33 -6.37
C VAL A 337 18.18 -5.78 -5.43
N SER A 338 18.50 -5.97 -4.16
CA SER A 338 17.55 -6.40 -3.13
C SER A 338 16.54 -5.33 -2.80
N LEU A 339 16.98 -4.08 -2.63
CA LEU A 339 16.10 -2.92 -2.46
C LEU A 339 15.17 -2.77 -3.68
N LEU A 340 15.69 -2.94 -4.89
CA LEU A 340 14.87 -2.88 -6.10
C LEU A 340 13.82 -4.01 -6.13
N GLY A 341 14.24 -5.27 -5.89
CA GLY A 341 13.36 -6.43 -5.89
C GLY A 341 12.27 -6.30 -4.83
N PHE A 342 12.64 -5.95 -3.61
CA PHE A 342 11.73 -5.73 -2.50
C PHE A 342 10.65 -4.67 -2.81
N ASN A 343 11.05 -3.50 -3.30
CA ASN A 343 10.09 -2.44 -3.62
C ASN A 343 9.21 -2.79 -4.84
N ILE A 344 9.72 -3.56 -5.81
CA ILE A 344 8.90 -4.13 -6.88
C ILE A 344 7.85 -5.10 -6.30
N GLY A 345 8.23 -5.95 -5.35
CA GLY A 345 7.32 -6.83 -4.63
C GLY A 345 6.19 -6.07 -3.92
N ILE A 346 6.53 -4.99 -3.21
CA ILE A 346 5.57 -4.08 -2.58
C ILE A 346 4.58 -3.53 -3.61
N GLU A 347 5.07 -2.90 -4.67
CA GLU A 347 4.20 -2.27 -5.68
C GLU A 347 3.30 -3.31 -6.36
N LEU A 348 3.82 -4.51 -6.67
CA LEU A 348 3.03 -5.59 -7.26
C LEU A 348 1.88 -6.01 -6.34
N MET A 349 2.14 -6.20 -5.05
CA MET A 349 1.09 -6.57 -4.09
C MET A 349 0.09 -5.43 -3.88
N GLN A 350 0.55 -4.18 -3.78
CA GLN A 350 -0.34 -3.02 -3.70
C GLN A 350 -1.25 -2.93 -4.92
N LEU A 351 -0.71 -3.02 -6.14
CA LEU A 351 -1.49 -3.00 -7.37
C LEU A 351 -2.46 -4.19 -7.48
N ALA A 352 -2.09 -5.37 -6.96
CA ALA A 352 -2.99 -6.52 -6.89
C ALA A 352 -4.19 -6.24 -5.96
N VAL A 353 -3.96 -5.68 -4.77
CA VAL A 353 -5.04 -5.27 -3.86
C VAL A 353 -5.92 -4.19 -4.51
N VAL A 354 -5.32 -3.20 -5.17
CA VAL A 354 -6.07 -2.17 -5.93
C VAL A 354 -6.93 -2.82 -7.01
N ALA A 355 -6.38 -3.76 -7.79
CA ALA A 355 -7.11 -4.44 -8.86
C ALA A 355 -8.31 -5.26 -8.34
N VAL A 356 -8.22 -5.79 -7.12
CA VAL A 356 -9.31 -6.56 -6.50
C VAL A 356 -10.34 -5.67 -5.81
N VAL A 357 -9.92 -4.62 -5.11
CA VAL A 357 -10.78 -3.83 -4.21
C VAL A 357 -11.38 -2.60 -4.90
N LEU A 358 -10.65 -1.97 -5.83
CA LEU A 358 -11.12 -0.74 -6.48
C LEU A 358 -12.36 -0.94 -7.39
N PRO A 359 -12.48 -2.01 -8.21
CA PRO A 359 -13.64 -2.20 -9.07
C PRO A 359 -14.99 -2.21 -8.34
N PRO A 360 -15.19 -2.98 -7.25
CA PRO A 360 -16.47 -2.95 -6.54
C PRO A 360 -16.71 -1.60 -5.85
N LEU A 361 -15.69 -0.90 -5.37
CA LEU A 361 -15.82 0.47 -4.84
C LEU A 361 -16.30 1.45 -5.92
N ILE A 362 -15.77 1.38 -7.15
CA ILE A 362 -16.22 2.21 -8.28
C ILE A 362 -17.70 1.97 -8.61
N VAL A 363 -18.17 0.73 -8.53
CA VAL A 363 -19.58 0.39 -8.77
C VAL A 363 -20.45 0.93 -7.65
N LEU A 364 -20.07 0.67 -6.40
CA LEU A 364 -20.84 1.09 -5.22
C LEU A 364 -20.89 2.61 -5.06
N ALA A 365 -19.83 3.34 -5.46
CA ALA A 365 -19.76 4.80 -5.44
C ALA A 365 -20.86 5.51 -6.24
N ARG A 366 -21.57 4.78 -7.12
CA ARG A 366 -22.74 5.29 -7.84
C ARG A 366 -24.04 5.23 -7.03
N THR A 367 -23.99 4.72 -5.80
CA THR A 367 -25.16 4.52 -4.93
C THR A 367 -25.09 5.41 -3.70
N ARG A 368 -26.25 5.71 -3.12
CA ARG A 368 -26.35 6.46 -1.84
C ARG A 368 -25.78 5.67 -0.65
N ILE A 369 -25.68 4.35 -0.76
CA ILE A 369 -25.16 3.45 0.28
C ILE A 369 -23.64 3.60 0.43
N TYR A 370 -22.94 4.09 -0.59
CA TYR A 370 -21.49 4.24 -0.53
C TYR A 370 -21.03 5.17 0.60
N GLN A 371 -21.72 6.29 0.80
CA GLN A 371 -21.35 7.26 1.82
C GLN A 371 -21.34 6.66 3.23
N PRO A 372 -22.42 6.02 3.73
CA PRO A 372 -22.40 5.41 5.06
C PRO A 372 -21.39 4.25 5.15
N VAL A 373 -21.24 3.43 4.10
CA VAL A 373 -20.23 2.35 4.08
C VAL A 373 -18.81 2.93 4.23
N ARG A 374 -18.47 3.93 3.42
CA ARG A 374 -17.17 4.62 3.45
C ARG A 374 -16.88 5.22 4.81
N VAL A 375 -17.84 5.95 5.39
CA VAL A 375 -17.69 6.61 6.69
C VAL A 375 -17.57 5.56 7.80
N THR A 376 -18.38 4.50 7.78
CA THR A 376 -18.29 3.43 8.78
C THR A 376 -16.94 2.73 8.72
N ALA A 377 -16.48 2.34 7.52
CA ALA A 377 -15.16 1.74 7.34
C ALA A 377 -14.03 2.66 7.81
N ALA A 378 -14.10 3.96 7.48
CA ALA A 378 -13.12 4.93 7.93
C ALA A 378 -13.13 5.14 9.45
N VAL A 379 -14.31 5.15 10.09
CA VAL A 379 -14.42 5.25 11.56
C VAL A 379 -13.84 4.01 12.25
N LEU A 380 -14.10 2.81 11.70
CA LEU A 380 -13.50 1.57 12.21
C LEU A 380 -11.97 1.59 12.05
N ALA A 381 -11.46 2.03 10.89
CA ALA A 381 -10.03 2.19 10.65
C ALA A 381 -9.40 3.21 11.61
N ALA A 382 -10.07 4.34 11.88
CA ALA A 382 -9.62 5.32 12.85
C ALA A 382 -9.58 4.76 14.29
N ALA A 383 -10.58 3.95 14.67
CA ALA A 383 -10.61 3.30 15.99
C ALA A 383 -9.46 2.29 16.15
N ALA A 384 -9.22 1.46 15.12
CA ALA A 384 -8.09 0.52 15.08
C ALA A 384 -6.74 1.28 15.18
N ALA A 385 -6.56 2.34 14.38
CA ALA A 385 -5.37 3.16 14.41
C ALA A 385 -5.11 3.80 15.78
N VAL A 386 -6.15 4.30 16.45
CA VAL A 386 -6.02 4.82 17.82
C VAL A 386 -5.62 3.72 18.80
N GLY A 387 -6.21 2.53 18.68
CA GLY A 387 -5.82 1.36 19.47
C GLY A 387 -4.34 1.03 19.31
N TRP A 388 -3.85 0.96 18.07
CA TRP A 388 -2.44 0.71 17.77
C TRP A 388 -1.50 1.83 18.25
N VAL A 389 -1.89 3.11 18.17
CA VAL A 389 -1.07 4.21 18.73
C VAL A 389 -0.80 3.99 20.21
N PHE A 390 -1.82 3.61 21.00
CA PHE A 390 -1.65 3.33 22.43
C PHE A 390 -0.84 2.06 22.67
N ASP A 391 -1.12 1.00 21.92
CA ASP A 391 -0.43 -0.28 22.03
C ASP A 391 1.08 -0.12 21.78
N ARG A 392 1.46 0.51 20.66
CA ARG A 392 2.86 0.78 20.32
C ARG A 392 3.52 1.82 21.22
N ALA A 393 2.75 2.68 21.89
CA ALA A 393 3.25 3.55 22.94
C ALA A 393 3.51 2.83 24.28
N GLY A 394 3.23 1.52 24.37
CA GLY A 394 3.44 0.69 25.57
C GLY A 394 2.19 0.50 26.42
N PHE A 395 0.99 0.76 25.88
CA PHE A 395 -0.29 0.58 26.55
C PHE A 395 -1.17 -0.44 25.81
N PRO A 396 -0.99 -1.75 26.06
CA PRO A 396 -1.76 -2.80 25.42
C PRO A 396 -3.26 -2.63 25.66
N ASN A 397 -4.07 -2.91 24.63
CA ASN A 397 -5.51 -2.72 24.71
C ASN A 397 -6.28 -3.63 23.76
N ILE A 398 -7.53 -3.94 24.14
CA ILE A 398 -8.40 -4.85 23.39
C ILE A 398 -8.75 -4.34 21.99
N VAL A 399 -8.64 -3.03 21.72
CA VAL A 399 -8.95 -2.47 20.40
C VAL A 399 -7.86 -2.85 19.41
N ALA A 400 -6.58 -2.79 19.82
CA ALA A 400 -5.44 -3.28 19.04
C ALA A 400 -5.57 -4.80 18.79
N ASP A 401 -5.82 -5.59 19.83
CA ASP A 401 -5.98 -7.06 19.70
C ASP A 401 -7.07 -7.46 18.69
N VAL A 402 -8.21 -6.75 18.72
CA VAL A 402 -9.31 -6.98 17.78
C VAL A 402 -8.93 -6.50 16.37
N ALA A 403 -8.19 -5.39 16.27
CA ALA A 403 -7.71 -4.88 15.00
C ALA A 403 -6.70 -5.81 14.34
N ASP A 404 -5.82 -6.47 15.09
CA ASP A 404 -4.85 -7.41 14.54
C ASP A 404 -5.54 -8.64 13.92
N ARG A 405 -6.70 -9.02 14.46
CA ARG A 405 -7.55 -10.09 13.89
C ARG A 405 -8.34 -9.66 12.65
N LEU A 406 -8.23 -8.40 12.19
CA LEU A 406 -8.88 -7.95 10.96
C LEU A 406 -8.35 -8.69 9.72
N ALA A 407 -7.08 -9.12 9.71
CA ALA A 407 -6.52 -9.87 8.58
C ALA A 407 -7.33 -11.14 8.29
N ASP A 408 -7.71 -11.89 9.34
CA ASP A 408 -8.47 -13.14 9.22
C ASP A 408 -9.84 -12.94 8.55
N VAL A 409 -10.47 -11.78 8.80
CA VAL A 409 -11.81 -11.46 8.27
C VAL A 409 -11.77 -10.71 6.94
N THR A 410 -10.61 -10.19 6.52
CA THR A 410 -10.44 -9.36 5.32
C THR A 410 -10.93 -10.05 4.03
N PRO A 411 -10.63 -11.34 3.77
CA PRO A 411 -11.13 -12.02 2.57
C PRO A 411 -12.66 -12.04 2.48
N TYR A 412 -13.35 -12.20 3.61
CA TYR A 412 -14.81 -12.18 3.68
C TYR A 412 -15.37 -10.77 3.45
N ILE A 413 -14.71 -9.73 3.98
CA ILE A 413 -15.07 -8.33 3.70
C ILE A 413 -14.98 -8.06 2.19
N VAL A 414 -13.88 -8.45 1.55
CA VAL A 414 -13.71 -8.30 0.09
C VAL A 414 -14.79 -9.09 -0.68
N ALA A 415 -15.10 -10.32 -0.28
CA ALA A 415 -16.15 -11.12 -0.91
C ALA A 415 -17.54 -10.46 -0.81
N THR A 416 -17.91 -9.94 0.38
CA THR A 416 -19.19 -9.23 0.56
C THR A 416 -19.26 -7.95 -0.27
N LEU A 417 -18.15 -7.22 -0.39
CA LEU A 417 -18.03 -6.04 -1.23
C LEU A 417 -18.29 -6.37 -2.72
N TRP A 418 -17.74 -7.47 -3.21
CA TRP A 418 -17.97 -7.97 -4.57
C TRP A 418 -19.41 -8.41 -4.79
N ILE A 419 -20.01 -9.16 -3.86
CA ILE A 419 -21.42 -9.56 -3.93
C ILE A 419 -22.32 -8.33 -4.04
N ALA A 420 -22.10 -7.32 -3.19
CA ALA A 420 -22.84 -6.06 -3.23
C ALA A 420 -22.67 -5.33 -4.57
N ALA A 421 -21.44 -5.25 -5.09
CA ALA A 421 -21.16 -4.62 -6.37
C ALA A 421 -21.82 -5.34 -7.55
N VAL A 422 -21.80 -6.67 -7.59
CA VAL A 422 -22.46 -7.47 -8.63
C VAL A 422 -23.98 -7.27 -8.58
N ALA A 423 -24.57 -7.26 -7.37
CA ALA A 423 -25.99 -6.99 -7.20
C ALA A 423 -26.37 -5.59 -7.71
N VAL A 424 -25.60 -4.56 -7.36
CA VAL A 424 -25.80 -3.19 -7.87
C VAL A 424 -25.62 -3.12 -9.38
N ALA A 425 -24.58 -3.74 -9.94
CA ALA A 425 -24.36 -3.77 -11.38
C ALA A 425 -25.52 -4.44 -12.13
N ALA A 426 -26.03 -5.55 -11.62
CA ALA A 426 -27.19 -6.24 -12.19
C ALA A 426 -28.46 -5.37 -12.16
N LEU A 427 -28.71 -4.65 -11.07
CA LEU A 427 -29.83 -3.70 -10.97
C LEU A 427 -29.69 -2.53 -11.95
N LEU A 428 -28.49 -1.97 -12.09
CA LEU A 428 -28.22 -0.89 -13.04
C LEU A 428 -28.40 -1.34 -14.50
N VAL A 429 -27.99 -2.56 -14.84
CA VAL A 429 -28.22 -3.14 -16.17
C VAL A 429 -29.71 -3.40 -16.40
N ARG A 430 -30.41 -3.98 -15.42
CA ARG A 430 -31.88 -4.18 -15.52
C ARG A 430 -32.64 -2.87 -15.70
N GLY A 431 -32.28 -1.82 -14.95
CA GLY A 431 -32.89 -0.49 -15.11
C GLY A 431 -32.61 0.19 -16.45
N ARG A 432 -31.53 -0.21 -17.17
CA ARG A 432 -31.25 0.24 -18.54
C ARG A 432 -32.01 -0.58 -19.60
N VAL A 433 -32.23 -1.87 -19.34
CA VAL A 433 -32.92 -2.81 -20.25
C VAL A 433 -34.45 -2.64 -20.17
N VAL A 434 -34.98 -2.37 -18.98
CA VAL A 434 -36.40 -2.02 -18.78
C VAL A 434 -36.53 -0.51 -18.97
N GLY A 435 -36.73 -0.08 -20.22
CA GLY A 435 -36.90 1.31 -20.62
C GLY A 435 -38.18 1.98 -20.11
N THR A 436 -38.42 1.97 -18.81
CA THR A 436 -39.48 2.74 -18.16
C THR A 436 -38.83 3.75 -17.23
N ALA A 437 -38.58 4.96 -17.74
CA ALA A 437 -38.14 6.08 -16.92
C ALA A 437 -39.28 6.43 -15.94
N GLY A 438 -39.20 5.92 -14.70
CA GLY A 438 -40.07 6.34 -13.61
C GLY A 438 -39.76 7.77 -13.16
N PRO A 439 -40.54 8.33 -12.22
CA PRO A 439 -40.40 9.71 -11.74
C PRO A 439 -38.98 10.06 -11.25
N ASP A 440 -38.28 9.08 -10.69
CA ASP A 440 -36.92 9.25 -10.16
C ASP A 440 -35.84 9.43 -11.24
N ALA A 441 -36.11 9.04 -12.49
CA ALA A 441 -35.16 9.15 -13.60
C ALA A 441 -34.86 10.61 -14.00
N PHE A 442 -35.64 11.57 -13.48
CA PHE A 442 -35.53 12.99 -13.76
C PHE A 442 -35.39 13.85 -12.50
N ALA A 443 -35.11 13.25 -11.33
CA ALA A 443 -35.12 13.95 -10.05
C ALA A 443 -34.02 15.03 -9.93
N THR A 444 -32.80 14.75 -10.39
CA THR A 444 -31.67 15.71 -10.30
C THR A 444 -31.28 16.31 -11.67
N PRO A 445 -30.59 17.47 -11.70
CA PRO A 445 -30.08 18.04 -12.95
C PRO A 445 -29.16 17.09 -13.75
N LEU A 446 -28.38 16.26 -13.05
CA LEU A 446 -27.48 15.27 -13.67
C LEU A 446 -28.26 14.13 -14.30
N ASP A 447 -29.28 13.61 -13.61
CA ASP A 447 -30.14 12.54 -14.14
C ASP A 447 -30.89 13.00 -15.39
N ARG A 448 -31.43 14.22 -15.38
CA ARG A 448 -32.07 14.83 -16.55
C ARG A 448 -31.12 15.00 -17.73
N SER A 449 -29.85 15.30 -17.48
CA SER A 449 -28.82 15.45 -18.52
C SER A 449 -28.43 14.12 -19.13
N HIS A 450 -28.25 13.08 -18.31
CA HIS A 450 -27.96 11.72 -18.78
C HIS A 450 -29.14 11.09 -19.52
N ASN A 451 -30.37 11.33 -19.06
CA ASN A 451 -31.59 10.78 -19.66
C ASN A 451 -32.23 11.73 -20.68
N ARG A 452 -31.48 12.70 -21.23
CA ARG A 452 -32.01 13.73 -22.15
C ARG A 452 -32.71 13.12 -23.37
N ALA A 453 -32.21 12.01 -23.90
CA ALA A 453 -32.80 11.33 -25.06
C ALA A 453 -34.21 10.79 -24.77
N THR A 454 -34.47 10.37 -23.54
CA THR A 454 -35.78 9.89 -23.07
C THR A 454 -36.65 11.04 -22.56
N LEU A 455 -36.07 12.05 -21.91
CA LEU A 455 -36.79 13.20 -21.36
C LEU A 455 -37.34 14.12 -22.47
N ARG A 456 -36.60 14.30 -23.57
CA ARG A 456 -36.99 15.18 -24.68
C ARG A 456 -38.35 14.85 -25.28
N PRO A 457 -38.65 13.60 -25.71
CA PRO A 457 -39.95 13.28 -26.29
C PRO A 457 -41.11 13.47 -25.28
N ILE A 458 -40.89 13.15 -24.00
CA ILE A 458 -41.89 13.37 -22.94
C ILE A 458 -42.22 14.87 -22.81
N LEU A 459 -41.20 15.72 -22.75
CA LEU A 459 -41.40 17.17 -22.69
C LEU A 459 -42.06 17.72 -23.97
N GLN A 460 -41.70 17.20 -25.14
CA GLN A 460 -42.31 17.61 -26.42
C GLN A 460 -43.79 17.25 -26.47
N GLU A 461 -44.17 16.06 -26.00
CA GLU A 461 -45.57 15.62 -25.92
C GLU A 461 -46.39 16.51 -24.98
N LEU A 462 -45.87 16.80 -23.78
CA LEU A 462 -46.55 17.67 -22.82
C LEU A 462 -46.65 19.12 -23.31
N LEU A 463 -45.59 19.65 -23.93
CA LEU A 463 -45.58 21.01 -24.45
C LEU A 463 -46.42 21.16 -25.72
N ALA A 464 -46.77 20.08 -26.43
CA ALA A 464 -47.67 20.14 -27.58
C ALA A 464 -49.11 20.52 -27.22
N ALA A 465 -49.48 20.50 -25.94
CA ALA A 465 -50.85 20.80 -25.48
C ALA A 465 -51.28 22.27 -25.67
N LYS A 466 -50.34 23.21 -25.82
CA LYS A 466 -50.60 24.65 -25.96
C LYS A 466 -49.60 25.30 -26.94
N PRO A 467 -49.95 26.40 -27.61
CA PRO A 467 -49.01 27.15 -28.43
C PRO A 467 -47.86 27.74 -27.59
N ALA A 468 -46.71 27.95 -28.22
CA ALA A 468 -45.50 28.44 -27.55
C ALA A 468 -45.67 29.82 -26.87
N SER A 469 -46.52 30.70 -27.42
CA SER A 469 -46.86 32.00 -26.81
C SER A 469 -47.56 31.84 -25.47
N GLU A 470 -48.52 30.92 -25.37
CA GLU A 470 -49.25 30.66 -24.12
C GLU A 470 -48.34 30.00 -23.08
N TRP A 471 -47.48 29.08 -23.49
CA TRP A 471 -46.46 28.53 -22.60
C TRP A 471 -45.47 29.58 -22.11
N PHE A 472 -45.06 30.51 -22.97
CA PHE A 472 -44.16 31.59 -22.59
C PHE A 472 -44.77 32.44 -21.45
N ASP A 473 -46.05 32.80 -21.55
CA ASP A 473 -46.73 33.58 -20.51
C ASP A 473 -46.82 32.79 -19.19
N ILE A 474 -47.25 31.52 -19.24
CA ILE A 474 -47.38 30.64 -18.05
C ILE A 474 -46.03 30.43 -17.35
N VAL A 475 -44.97 30.14 -18.12
CA VAL A 475 -43.64 29.83 -17.57
C VAL A 475 -42.97 31.11 -17.03
N THR A 476 -43.21 32.25 -17.68
CA THR A 476 -42.76 33.57 -17.19
C THR A 476 -43.46 33.95 -15.88
N GLU A 477 -44.77 33.73 -15.75
CA GLU A 477 -45.52 33.96 -14.50
C GLU A 477 -45.00 33.09 -13.35
N ALA A 478 -44.60 31.84 -13.66
CA ALA A 478 -43.93 30.94 -12.72
C ALA A 478 -42.47 31.33 -12.39
N ARG A 479 -41.95 32.43 -12.95
CA ARG A 479 -40.57 32.93 -12.80
C ARG A 479 -39.50 31.94 -13.24
N LEU A 480 -39.83 31.09 -14.20
CA LEU A 480 -38.87 30.17 -14.81
C LEU A 480 -38.28 30.80 -16.08
N PRO A 481 -36.97 30.71 -16.32
CA PRO A 481 -36.37 31.24 -17.53
C PRO A 481 -36.89 30.53 -18.78
N CYS A 482 -37.54 31.27 -19.67
CA CYS A 482 -37.94 30.82 -20.99
C CYS A 482 -37.88 31.99 -21.99
N ALA A 483 -37.72 31.67 -23.28
CA ALA A 483 -37.80 32.64 -24.35
C ALA A 483 -38.37 31.96 -25.61
N PRO A 484 -39.19 32.67 -26.40
CA PRO A 484 -39.60 32.17 -27.70
C PRO A 484 -38.40 32.16 -28.66
N ILE A 485 -38.42 31.25 -29.63
CA ILE A 485 -37.52 31.29 -30.78
C ILE A 485 -38.17 32.20 -31.81
N ASN A 486 -37.68 33.43 -31.93
CA ASN A 486 -38.21 34.42 -32.86
C ASN A 486 -37.39 34.45 -34.16
N ASP A 487 -38.04 34.78 -35.27
CA ASP A 487 -37.36 35.26 -36.46
C ASP A 487 -36.95 36.74 -36.30
N VAL A 488 -36.34 37.34 -37.32
CA VAL A 488 -35.83 38.72 -37.26
C VAL A 488 -36.94 39.72 -36.93
N ARG A 489 -38.13 39.56 -37.54
CA ARG A 489 -39.28 40.44 -37.30
C ARG A 489 -39.82 40.24 -35.87
N GLY A 490 -40.04 39.00 -35.47
CA GLY A 490 -40.53 38.67 -34.13
C GLY A 490 -39.57 39.10 -33.03
N GLY A 491 -38.25 39.16 -33.31
CA GLY A 491 -37.26 39.70 -32.39
C GLY A 491 -37.42 41.20 -32.13
N ILE A 492 -37.67 41.98 -33.18
CA ILE A 492 -37.92 43.42 -33.10
C ILE A 492 -39.25 43.69 -32.36
N GLU A 493 -40.32 43.00 -32.77
CA GLU A 493 -41.64 43.11 -32.13
C GLU A 493 -41.61 42.69 -30.64
N PHE A 494 -40.81 41.67 -30.31
CA PHE A 494 -40.61 41.25 -28.92
C PHE A 494 -39.89 42.32 -28.10
N ALA A 495 -38.82 42.89 -28.64
CA ALA A 495 -38.06 43.95 -27.98
C ALA A 495 -38.94 45.19 -27.71
N GLU A 496 -39.76 45.60 -28.68
CA GLU A 496 -40.76 46.66 -28.49
C GLU A 496 -41.79 46.31 -27.40
N ARG A 497 -42.28 45.07 -27.40
CA ARG A 497 -43.25 44.59 -26.40
C ARG A 497 -42.71 44.64 -24.97
N ILE A 498 -41.42 44.42 -24.76
CA ILE A 498 -40.78 44.52 -23.44
C ILE A 498 -40.29 45.94 -23.12
N GLY A 499 -40.66 46.93 -23.93
CA GLY A 499 -40.39 48.36 -23.69
C GLY A 499 -39.03 48.84 -24.18
N LEU A 500 -38.36 48.10 -25.07
CA LEU A 500 -37.14 48.56 -25.73
C LEU A 500 -37.48 49.31 -27.01
N GLU A 501 -36.55 50.15 -27.47
CA GLU A 501 -36.63 50.86 -28.74
C GLU A 501 -35.55 50.33 -29.71
N PRO A 502 -35.76 49.14 -30.32
CA PRO A 502 -34.71 48.42 -31.06
C PRO A 502 -34.40 49.03 -32.44
N VAL A 503 -35.30 49.86 -32.98
CA VAL A 503 -35.18 50.45 -34.33
C VAL A 503 -34.87 51.95 -34.23
N VAL A 504 -33.95 52.43 -35.06
CA VAL A 504 -33.62 53.85 -35.23
C VAL A 504 -33.66 54.20 -36.71
N ALA A 505 -34.17 55.38 -37.06
CA ALA A 505 -34.10 55.88 -38.42
C ALA A 505 -32.67 56.38 -38.71
N VAL A 506 -32.07 55.90 -39.79
CA VAL A 506 -30.72 56.28 -40.24
C VAL A 506 -30.84 57.07 -41.54
N GLY A 507 -30.36 58.31 -41.55
CA GLY A 507 -30.49 59.26 -42.66
C GLY A 507 -31.43 60.43 -42.35
N ASP A 508 -31.44 61.44 -43.22
CA ASP A 508 -32.21 62.68 -43.04
C ASP A 508 -33.45 62.73 -43.96
N GLY A 509 -34.58 63.17 -43.41
CA GLY A 509 -35.81 63.42 -44.18
C GLY A 509 -36.48 62.17 -44.75
N GLU A 510 -37.06 62.28 -45.95
CA GLU A 510 -37.82 61.20 -46.62
C GLU A 510 -36.96 60.01 -47.08
N GLU A 511 -35.63 60.12 -47.05
CA GLU A 511 -34.70 59.04 -47.42
C GLU A 511 -34.23 58.19 -46.21
N SER A 512 -34.78 58.41 -45.03
CA SER A 512 -34.39 57.66 -43.83
C SER A 512 -34.78 56.17 -43.90
N LEU A 513 -33.85 55.30 -43.56
CA LEU A 513 -34.04 53.85 -43.53
C LEU A 513 -34.01 53.31 -42.09
N PRO A 514 -34.84 52.31 -41.75
CA PRO A 514 -34.81 51.70 -40.43
C PRO A 514 -33.55 50.86 -40.24
N GLY A 515 -32.76 51.20 -39.22
CA GLY A 515 -31.60 50.44 -38.75
C GLY A 515 -31.79 49.90 -37.33
N VAL A 516 -30.95 48.94 -36.92
CA VAL A 516 -30.95 48.42 -35.54
C VAL A 516 -30.17 49.38 -34.65
N ARG A 517 -30.78 49.82 -33.55
CA ARG A 517 -30.16 50.73 -32.58
C ARG A 517 -28.98 50.05 -31.88
N ASN A 518 -27.92 50.82 -31.61
CA ASN A 518 -26.80 50.35 -30.78
C ASN A 518 -27.29 50.04 -29.35
N LEU A 519 -26.85 48.92 -28.78
CA LEU A 519 -27.26 48.39 -27.48
C LEU A 519 -26.64 49.14 -26.28
N VAL A 520 -25.76 50.12 -26.53
CA VAL A 520 -25.12 50.94 -25.50
C VAL A 520 -25.83 52.28 -25.41
N ASP A 521 -26.53 52.52 -24.30
CA ASP A 521 -27.03 53.84 -23.93
C ASP A 521 -25.95 54.58 -23.13
N THR A 522 -25.30 55.56 -23.75
CA THR A 522 -24.26 56.39 -23.12
C THR A 522 -24.84 57.58 -22.33
N GLN A 523 -26.18 57.73 -22.22
CA GLN A 523 -26.80 58.84 -21.50
C GLN A 523 -26.79 58.69 -19.96
N GLN A 524 -26.46 57.51 -19.42
CA GLN A 524 -26.14 57.36 -17.99
C GLN A 524 -24.65 57.63 -17.75
N ARG A 525 -24.32 58.86 -17.35
CA ARG A 525 -22.97 59.36 -16.97
C ARG A 525 -22.05 58.29 -16.36
N THR A 526 -21.12 57.78 -17.16
CA THR A 526 -19.96 57.03 -16.68
C THR A 526 -18.92 58.03 -16.13
N ARG A 527 -18.81 58.16 -14.80
CA ARG A 527 -17.58 58.73 -14.22
C ARG A 527 -16.51 57.65 -14.29
N LEU A 528 -15.66 57.69 -15.32
CA LEU A 528 -14.41 56.95 -15.30
C LEU A 528 -13.47 57.59 -14.29
N LYS A 529 -13.02 56.77 -13.34
CA LYS A 529 -11.93 57.11 -12.42
C LYS A 529 -10.63 56.93 -13.21
N ASP A 530 -9.73 57.90 -13.06
CA ASP A 530 -8.37 57.96 -13.60
C ASP A 530 -8.21 58.52 -15.03
N GLY A 531 -8.41 59.84 -15.14
CA GLY A 531 -7.36 60.73 -15.67
C GLY A 531 -6.90 60.62 -17.13
N LEU A 532 -7.61 59.95 -18.05
CA LEU A 532 -7.27 59.94 -19.48
C LEU A 532 -8.52 60.06 -20.37
N PHE A 533 -8.59 61.21 -21.07
CA PHE A 533 -9.42 61.58 -22.22
C PHE A 533 -10.97 61.49 -22.11
N ASP A 534 -11.62 62.66 -22.04
CA ASP A 534 -13.01 62.86 -22.45
C ASP A 534 -13.09 62.74 -23.98
N VAL A 535 -13.76 61.71 -24.50
CA VAL A 535 -14.21 61.70 -25.89
C VAL A 535 -15.71 61.98 -25.89
N VAL A 536 -16.04 63.27 -26.03
CA VAL A 536 -17.37 63.69 -26.44
C VAL A 536 -17.45 63.44 -27.95
N VAL A 537 -18.15 62.39 -28.37
CA VAL A 537 -18.54 62.24 -29.78
C VAL A 537 -19.75 63.15 -30.01
N GLU A 538 -19.49 64.42 -30.28
CA GLU A 538 -20.47 65.30 -30.91
C GLU A 538 -20.40 65.06 -32.42
N ALA A 539 -21.40 64.36 -32.96
CA ALA A 539 -21.56 64.23 -34.41
C ALA A 539 -22.14 65.52 -34.98
N SER A 540 -21.31 66.56 -35.10
CA SER A 540 -21.61 67.72 -35.94
C SER A 540 -20.86 67.57 -37.27
N GLY A 541 -21.60 67.25 -38.33
CA GLY A 541 -21.08 67.16 -39.69
C GLY A 541 -20.45 68.49 -40.12
N GLY A 542 -19.18 68.46 -40.52
CA GLY A 542 -18.51 69.65 -41.08
C GLY A 542 -16.99 69.64 -41.14
N GLN A 543 -16.27 68.72 -40.49
CA GLN A 543 -14.81 68.75 -40.47
C GLN A 543 -14.19 67.35 -40.62
N CYS A 544 -14.11 66.84 -41.85
CA CYS A 544 -13.33 65.64 -42.16
C CYS A 544 -12.59 65.72 -43.52
N THR A 545 -12.39 66.92 -44.07
CA THR A 545 -11.65 67.11 -45.32
C THR A 545 -10.16 67.39 -45.13
N ASP A 546 -9.72 67.80 -43.94
CA ASP A 546 -8.31 68.18 -43.71
C ASP A 546 -7.44 67.04 -43.13
N PHE A 547 -8.03 65.95 -42.65
CA PHE A 547 -7.27 64.81 -42.10
C PHE A 547 -6.73 63.85 -43.18
N ALA A 548 -7.25 63.97 -44.42
CA ALA A 548 -6.87 63.09 -45.54
C ALA A 548 -5.57 63.50 -46.26
N ALA A 549 -4.99 64.66 -45.93
CA ALA A 549 -3.78 65.16 -46.58
C ALA A 549 -2.46 64.73 -45.88
N GLU A 550 -2.51 64.25 -44.63
CA GLU A 550 -1.30 64.04 -43.82
C GLU A 550 -0.91 62.55 -43.64
N GLN A 551 -1.68 61.61 -44.18
CA GLN A 551 -1.39 60.16 -44.13
C GLN A 551 -0.96 59.57 -45.49
N SER A 552 -0.89 60.39 -46.55
CA SER A 552 -0.53 59.94 -47.91
C SER A 552 0.96 59.59 -48.11
N ASP A 553 1.85 59.87 -47.16
CA ASP A 553 3.31 59.79 -47.37
C ASP A 553 4.04 58.70 -46.54
N VAL A 554 3.34 57.85 -45.76
CA VAL A 554 4.01 56.87 -44.87
C VAL A 554 3.68 55.40 -45.17
N LEU A 555 2.81 55.10 -46.15
CA LEU A 555 2.42 53.72 -46.48
C LEU A 555 2.85 53.28 -47.90
N GLU A 556 3.94 53.83 -48.42
CA GLU A 556 4.72 53.27 -49.53
C GLU A 556 6.02 52.63 -49.00
N GLN A 557 5.92 51.53 -48.25
CA GLN A 557 6.99 50.50 -48.17
C GLN A 557 6.51 49.24 -47.43
N GLN A 558 6.72 48.08 -48.07
CA GLN A 558 6.71 46.70 -47.52
C GLN A 558 5.38 45.90 -47.43
N VAL A 559 4.83 45.63 -48.62
CA VAL A 559 4.56 44.30 -49.23
C VAL A 559 5.09 43.01 -48.50
N VAL A 560 4.14 42.14 -48.09
CA VAL A 560 3.94 40.69 -48.46
C VAL A 560 4.61 39.50 -47.71
N LEU A 561 3.71 38.58 -47.25
CA LEU A 561 3.76 37.09 -47.01
C LEU A 561 4.77 36.53 -45.98
N ASP A 562 4.61 35.37 -45.31
CA ASP A 562 3.79 34.16 -45.51
C ASP A 562 3.67 33.33 -44.21
N VAL A 563 2.92 32.24 -44.31
CA VAL A 563 2.47 31.20 -43.38
C VAL A 563 3.58 30.21 -42.91
N ASP A 564 3.38 29.62 -41.70
CA ASP A 564 3.96 28.40 -41.07
C ASP A 564 5.42 28.35 -40.55
N GLU A 565 5.59 28.29 -39.21
CA GLU A 565 6.68 27.53 -38.53
C GLU A 565 6.40 27.22 -37.02
N VAL A 566 5.89 26.01 -36.73
CA VAL A 566 6.51 24.90 -35.95
C VAL A 566 7.45 25.20 -34.73
N VAL A 567 7.02 24.71 -33.53
CA VAL A 567 7.79 23.99 -32.46
C VAL A 567 8.62 24.76 -31.38
N THR A 568 8.04 24.73 -30.16
CA THR A 568 8.55 24.50 -28.77
C THR A 568 9.85 25.10 -28.16
N HIS A 569 9.64 25.76 -26.99
CA HIS A 569 10.40 25.79 -25.69
C HIS A 569 11.68 26.68 -25.54
N PRO A 570 12.12 27.13 -24.32
CA PRO A 570 11.59 26.96 -22.94
C PRO A 570 11.57 28.19 -21.99
N ALA A 571 10.58 28.23 -21.06
CA ALA A 571 10.59 28.80 -19.68
C ALA A 571 9.12 29.01 -19.23
N LEU A 572 8.38 27.99 -18.77
CA LEU A 572 8.30 27.57 -17.35
C LEU A 572 8.35 28.78 -16.38
N SER A 573 7.45 28.99 -15.44
CA SER A 573 6.26 28.27 -14.96
C SER A 573 5.82 29.03 -13.71
N GLY A 574 4.52 29.11 -13.46
CA GLY A 574 3.97 29.61 -12.20
C GLY A 574 2.48 29.81 -12.30
#